data_AF-A0A327ZEW2-F1
#
_entry.id   AF-A0A327ZEW2-F1
#
_cell.length_a   1.000
_cell.length_b   1.000
_cell.length_c   1.000
_cell.angle_alpha   90.00
_cell.angle_beta   90.00
_cell.angle_gamma   90.00
#
_symmetry.space_group_name_H-M   'P 1'
#
loop_
_entity.id
_entity.type
_entity.pdbx_description
1 polymer ?
#
loop_
_entity_poly.entity_id
_entity_poly.type
_entity_poly.pdbx_seq_one_letter_code
_entity_poly.pdbx_strand_id
1 'polypeptide(L)'
;MVGVPVRLADPTALTLVRAGQRVDLLHPGDPGTAVASNALVLEVSGKGDPTTGGLLLALRPDEAERAVAAADQGFAILIRPG
;
A
#
# COMPACT_ATOMS: atom_id res chain seq x y z
N MET A 1 13.09 -1.84 9.01
CA MET A 1 11.89 -1.80 8.15
C MET A 1 11.00 -2.97 8.56
N VAL A 2 9.69 -2.80 8.49
CA VAL A 2 8.69 -3.82 8.84
C VAL A 2 7.86 -4.08 7.59
N GLY A 3 7.55 -5.34 7.32
CA GLY A 3 6.62 -5.73 6.25
C GLY A 3 5.18 -5.56 6.74
N VAL A 4 4.41 -4.67 6.12
CA VAL A 4 3.03 -4.39 6.51
C VAL A 4 2.09 -4.78 5.38
N PRO A 5 1.13 -5.69 5.61
CA PRO A 5 0.09 -5.99 4.63
C PRO A 5 -0.93 -4.86 4.62
N VAL A 6 -1.15 -4.26 3.45
CA VAL A 6 -2.14 -3.21 3.25
C VAL A 6 -3.15 -3.63 2.18
N ARG A 7 -4.42 -3.30 2.42
CA ARG A 7 -5.49 -3.46 1.43
C ARG A 7 -5.68 -2.15 0.70
N LEU A 8 -5.92 -2.21 -0.60
CA LEU A 8 -6.23 -1.02 -1.38
C LEU A 8 -7.72 -0.71 -1.30
N ALA A 9 -8.06 0.58 -1.32
CA ALA A 9 -9.44 1.04 -1.42
C ALA A 9 -10.07 0.60 -2.76
N ASP A 10 -9.29 0.63 -3.84
CA ASP A 10 -9.64 0.03 -5.12
C ASP A 10 -8.74 -1.20 -5.39
N PRO A 11 -9.29 -2.42 -5.28
CA PRO A 11 -8.56 -3.66 -5.55
C PRO A 11 -8.00 -3.76 -6.97
N THR A 12 -8.61 -3.13 -7.96
CA THR A 12 -8.17 -3.23 -9.36
C THR A 12 -6.78 -2.62 -9.57
N ALA A 13 -6.39 -1.65 -8.73
CA ALA A 13 -5.07 -1.03 -8.74
C ALA A 13 -3.94 -2.02 -8.42
N LEU A 14 -4.21 -3.17 -7.79
CA LEU A 14 -3.22 -4.23 -7.57
C LEU A 14 -2.62 -4.75 -8.89
N THR A 15 -3.37 -4.68 -9.99
CA THR A 15 -2.89 -5.12 -11.32
C THR A 15 -1.82 -4.19 -11.91
N LEU A 16 -1.75 -2.94 -11.43
CA LEU A 16 -0.82 -1.91 -11.90
C LEU A 16 0.51 -1.93 -11.15
N VAL A 17 0.56 -2.62 -10.00
CA VAL A 17 1.72 -2.66 -9.11
C VAL A 17 2.43 -4.00 -9.21
N ARG A 18 3.75 -3.97 -9.12
CA ARG A 18 4.62 -5.15 -9.10
C ARG A 18 5.54 -5.10 -7.89
N ALA A 19 5.91 -6.29 -7.40
CA ALA A 19 6.98 -6.42 -6.41
C ALA A 19 8.26 -5.77 -6.94
N GLY A 20 8.97 -5.05 -6.07
CA GLY A 20 10.16 -4.25 -6.39
C GLY A 20 9.86 -2.79 -6.77
N GLN A 21 8.61 -2.42 -7.04
CA GLN A 21 8.26 -1.01 -7.29
C GLN A 21 8.17 -0.20 -5.99
N ARG A 22 8.26 1.12 -6.14
CA ARG A 22 8.10 2.09 -5.05
C ARG A 22 6.80 2.85 -5.21
N VAL A 23 6.03 2.94 -4.13
CA VAL A 23 4.73 3.62 -4.10
C VAL A 23 4.63 4.55 -2.91
N ASP A 24 3.77 5.56 -3.02
CA ASP A 24 3.33 6.33 -1.85
C ASP A 24 2.00 5.76 -1.37
N LEU A 25 1.90 5.53 -0.07
CA LEU A 25 0.69 5.06 0.57
C LEU A 25 -0.08 6.28 1.09
N LEU A 26 -1.30 6.47 0.60
CA LEU A 26 -2.14 7.63 0.93
C LEU A 26 -3.33 7.20 1.77
N HIS A 27 -3.69 8.03 2.74
CA HIS A 27 -4.90 7.83 3.52
C HIS A 27 -6.13 8.20 2.68
N PRO A 28 -7.16 7.35 2.55
CA PRO A 28 -8.33 7.64 1.72
C PRO A 28 -9.12 8.87 2.20
N GLY A 29 -9.17 9.09 3.52
CA GLY A 29 -9.80 10.27 4.14
C GLY A 29 -8.95 11.55 4.14
N ASP A 30 -7.68 11.48 3.75
CA ASP A 30 -6.80 12.65 3.64
C ASP A 30 -5.80 12.44 2.47
N PRO A 31 -6.24 12.67 1.22
CA PRO A 31 -5.44 12.40 0.03
C PRO A 31 -4.19 13.30 -0.10
N GLY A 32 -4.06 14.33 0.73
CA GLY A 32 -2.89 15.23 0.76
C GLY A 32 -1.72 14.72 1.61
N THR A 33 -1.99 13.81 2.55
CA THR A 33 -0.98 13.33 3.51
C THR A 33 -0.61 11.88 3.24
N ALA A 34 0.63 11.65 2.81
CA ALA A 34 1.14 10.30 2.65
C ALA A 34 1.38 9.64 4.01
N VAL A 35 0.73 8.49 4.23
CA VAL A 35 1.00 7.59 5.37
C VAL A 35 2.43 7.07 5.30
N ALA A 36 2.88 6.75 4.09
CA ALA A 36 4.24 6.40 3.80
C ALA A 36 4.63 6.95 2.42
N SER A 37 5.86 7.41 2.29
CA SER A 37 6.41 7.86 1.02
C SER A 37 7.54 6.94 0.57
N ASN A 38 7.55 6.59 -0.70
CA ASN A 38 8.61 5.81 -1.33
C ASN A 38 8.74 4.40 -0.73
N ALA A 39 7.60 3.81 -0.34
CA ALA A 39 7.52 2.48 0.25
C ALA A 39 7.79 1.42 -0.82
N LEU A 40 8.68 0.48 -0.50
CA LEU A 40 9.00 -0.63 -1.40
C LEU A 40 7.91 -1.69 -1.33
N VAL A 41 7.40 -2.11 -2.48
CA VAL A 41 6.49 -3.24 -2.59
C VAL A 41 7.29 -4.53 -2.51
N LEU A 42 7.13 -5.27 -1.42
CA LEU A 42 7.78 -6.56 -1.20
C LEU A 42 7.05 -7.67 -1.96
N GLU A 43 5.71 -7.66 -1.89
CA GLU A 43 4.87 -8.67 -2.53
C GLU A 43 3.51 -8.08 -2.91
N VAL A 44 2.89 -8.65 -3.93
CA VAL A 44 1.51 -8.38 -4.34
C VAL A 44 0.76 -9.70 -4.26
N SER A 45 -0.15 -9.82 -3.31
CA SER A 45 -0.99 -11.00 -3.09
C SER A 45 -2.35 -10.84 -3.80
N GLY A 46 -3.02 -11.96 -4.10
CA GLY A 46 -4.33 -11.93 -4.79
C GLY A 46 -4.25 -11.80 -6.31
N LYS A 47 -3.16 -12.29 -6.94
CA LYS A 47 -3.02 -12.31 -8.42
C LYS A 47 -4.18 -12.99 -9.18
N GLY A 48 -4.99 -13.81 -8.51
CA GLY A 48 -6.19 -14.46 -9.08
C GLY A 48 -7.52 -13.89 -8.60
N ASP A 49 -7.53 -13.11 -7.52
CA ASP A 49 -8.71 -12.43 -6.99
C ASP A 49 -8.26 -11.15 -6.25
N PRO A 50 -8.39 -9.97 -6.89
CA PRO A 50 -7.97 -8.71 -6.30
C PRO A 50 -8.73 -8.38 -5.01
N THR A 51 -9.98 -8.86 -4.85
CA THR A 51 -10.84 -8.52 -3.70
C THR A 51 -10.37 -9.16 -2.40
N THR A 52 -9.59 -10.24 -2.50
CA THR A 52 -8.90 -10.89 -1.38
C THR A 52 -7.39 -10.56 -1.34
N GLY A 53 -6.92 -9.77 -2.32
CA GLY A 53 -5.53 -9.38 -2.50
C GLY A 53 -5.08 -8.21 -1.63
N GLY A 54 -3.78 -7.89 -1.74
CA GLY A 54 -3.17 -6.80 -0.98
C GLY A 54 -1.71 -6.60 -1.36
N LEU A 55 -1.12 -5.53 -0.83
CA LEU A 55 0.30 -5.22 -0.98
C LEU A 55 1.01 -5.49 0.34
N LEU A 56 2.16 -6.15 0.25
CA LEU A 56 3.11 -6.19 1.35
C LEU A 56 4.12 -5.05 1.13
N LEU A 57 4.11 -4.05 2.00
CA LEU A 57 4.99 -2.88 1.89
C LEU A 57 6.08 -2.89 2.95
N ALA A 58 7.29 -2.49 2.57
CA ALA A 58 8.37 -2.23 3.51
C ALA A 58 8.24 -0.81 4.05
N LEU A 59 7.78 -0.69 5.31
CA LEU A 59 7.55 0.57 5.99
C LEU A 59 8.57 0.80 7.13
N ARG A 60 8.75 2.06 7.53
CA ARG A 60 9.38 2.40 8.82
C ARG A 60 8.41 2.09 9.97
N PRO A 61 8.90 1.84 11.20
CA PRO A 61 8.03 1.53 12.34
C PRO A 61 6.91 2.56 12.55
N ASP A 62 7.22 3.86 12.51
CA ASP A 62 6.22 4.93 12.68
C ASP A 62 5.18 4.97 11.55
N GLU A 63 5.57 4.61 10.32
CA GLU A 63 4.67 4.52 9.17
C GLU A 63 3.77 3.28 9.26
N ALA A 64 4.32 2.17 9.78
CA ALA A 64 3.58 0.95 10.02
C ALA A 64 2.47 1.16 11.06
N GLU A 65 2.77 1.87 12.16
CA GLU A 65 1.76 2.20 13.17
C GLU A 65 0.60 3.01 12.58
N ARG A 66 0.91 4.02 11.75
CA ARG A 66 -0.11 4.81 11.05
C ARG A 66 -0.92 4.00 10.04
N ALA A 67 -0.26 3.12 9.29
CA ALA A 67 -0.94 2.24 8.33
C ALA A 67 -1.85 1.23 9.03
N VAL A 68 -1.47 0.70 10.20
CA VAL A 68 -2.34 -0.19 10.98
C VAL A 68 -3.55 0.56 11.53
N ALA A 69 -3.36 1.79 12.00
CA ALA A 69 -4.45 2.62 12.52
C ALA A 69 -5.50 3.01 11.46
N ALA A 70 -5.14 2.99 10.17
CA ALA A 70 -6.00 3.40 9.05
C ALA A 70 -6.51 2.24 8.18
N ALA A 71 -6.30 0.99 8.60
CA ALA A 71 -6.50 -0.19 7.75
C ALA A 71 -7.95 -0.46 7.33
N ASP A 72 -8.94 0.02 8.10
CA ASP A 72 -10.36 -0.31 7.89
C ASP A 72 -10.95 0.26 6.59
N GLN A 73 -10.38 1.35 6.05
CA GLN A 73 -10.92 2.04 4.87
C GLN A 73 -10.26 1.63 3.55
N GLY A 74 -9.16 0.87 3.61
CA GLY A 74 -8.30 0.60 2.46
C GLY A 74 -7.50 1.83 2.02
N PHE A 75 -6.32 1.63 1.44
CA PHE A 75 -5.41 2.71 1.08
C PHE A 75 -5.50 3.07 -0.39
N ALA A 76 -5.25 4.35 -0.71
CA ALA A 76 -4.89 4.74 -2.05
C ALA A 76 -3.37 4.65 -2.22
N ILE A 77 -2.91 4.43 -3.45
CA ILE A 77 -1.48 4.39 -3.75
C ILE A 77 -1.16 5.31 -4.92
N LEU A 78 0.01 5.95 -4.86
CA LEU A 78 0.60 6.66 -5.99
C LEU A 78 1.82 5.88 -6.48
N ILE A 79 1.79 5.43 -7.74
CA ILE A 79 2.91 4.73 -8.36
C ILE A 79 3.91 5.77 -8.83
N ARG A 80 5.15 5.72 -8.33
CA ARG A 80 6.22 6.56 -8.85
C ARG A 80 6.85 5.86 -10.06
N PRO A 81 6.89 6.48 -11.25
CA PRO A 81 7.77 6.00 -12.30
C PRO A 81 9.21 6.18 -11.80
N GLY A 82 9.91 5.05 -11.64
CA GLY A 82 11.34 5.00 -11.35
C GLY A 82 12.17 5.16 -12.61
#